data_AF-A0A941EWE3-F1
#
_entry.id   AF-A0A941EWE3-F1
#
_cell.length_a   1.000
_cell.length_b   1.000
_cell.length_c   1.000
_cell.angle_alpha   90.00
_cell.angle_beta   90.00
_cell.angle_gamma   90.00
#
_symmetry.space_group_name_H-M   'P 1'
#
loop_
_entity.id
_entity.type
_entity.pdbx_description
1 polymer ?
#
loop_
_entity_poly.entity_id
_entity_poly.type
_entity_poly.pdbx_seq_one_letter_code
_entity_poly.pdbx_strand_id
1 'polypeptide(L)'
;MAGETNRAEVIWQRSAALGDVDAMVGLVRLALERRDHAAASEWISPVLEAEGPFAMTAVALAFQDFGDESTAVRLLTVAVKLNYPPAFDHAAAIFDRRGRHSEATALRGRAQEIREATG
;
A
#
# COMPACT_ATOMS: atom_id res chain seq x y z
N MET A 1 -17.66 7.74 25.34
CA MET A 1 -16.46 7.40 24.54
C MET A 1 -16.60 7.63 23.03
N ALA A 2 -17.81 7.77 22.45
CA ALA A 2 -17.98 8.03 21.01
C ALA A 2 -17.45 9.40 20.51
N GLY A 3 -17.28 10.39 21.41
CA GLY A 3 -16.83 11.74 21.02
C GLY A 3 -15.32 11.89 20.77
N GLU A 4 -14.49 11.00 21.34
CA GLU A 4 -13.02 11.06 21.19
C GLU A 4 -12.54 10.31 19.95
N THR A 5 -13.15 9.17 19.63
CA THR A 5 -12.91 8.43 18.37
C THR A 5 -13.12 9.32 17.15
N ASN A 6 -14.16 10.16 17.18
CA ASN A 6 -14.44 11.10 16.08
C ASN A 6 -13.38 12.21 15.98
N ARG A 7 -12.85 12.71 17.12
CA ARG A 7 -11.80 13.75 17.09
C ARG A 7 -10.46 13.22 16.59
N ALA A 8 -10.07 12.02 17.00
CA ALA A 8 -8.83 11.38 16.52
C ALA A 8 -8.91 11.10 15.01
N GLU A 9 -10.04 10.58 14.53
CA GLU A 9 -10.28 10.29 13.11
C GLU A 9 -10.25 11.58 12.27
N VAL A 10 -10.85 12.68 12.77
CA VAL A 10 -10.78 14.00 12.10
C VAL A 10 -9.34 14.54 12.04
N ILE A 11 -8.53 14.34 13.08
CA ILE A 11 -7.12 14.74 13.07
C ILE A 11 -6.36 13.93 12.03
N TRP A 12 -6.54 12.61 12.02
CA TRP A 12 -5.93 11.74 11.02
C TRP A 12 -6.36 12.09 9.60
N GLN A 13 -7.65 12.40 9.37
CA GLN A 13 -8.12 12.83 8.05
C GLN A 13 -7.41 14.10 7.57
N ARG A 14 -7.18 15.06 8.48
CA ARG A 14 -6.43 16.29 8.15
C ARG A 14 -4.96 16.00 7.87
N SER A 15 -4.31 15.19 8.69
CA SER A 15 -2.91 14.79 8.47
C SER A 15 -2.75 14.06 7.13
N ALA A 16 -3.64 13.11 6.85
CA ALA A 16 -3.65 12.37 5.61
C ALA A 16 -3.89 13.30 4.40
N ALA A 17 -4.78 14.29 4.51
CA ALA A 17 -4.96 15.31 3.47
C ALA A 17 -3.72 16.20 3.25
N LEU A 18 -2.80 16.26 4.21
CA LEU A 18 -1.51 16.94 4.09
C LEU A 18 -0.38 16.01 3.62
N GLY A 19 -0.68 14.77 3.24
CA GLY A 19 0.29 13.81 2.74
C GLY A 19 0.90 12.89 3.81
N ASP A 20 0.38 12.90 5.04
CA ASP A 20 0.87 12.01 6.09
C ASP A 20 0.50 10.55 5.77
N VAL A 21 1.52 9.75 5.46
CA VAL A 21 1.36 8.36 5.03
C VAL A 21 0.84 7.47 6.17
N ASP A 22 1.31 7.69 7.40
CA ASP A 22 0.90 6.88 8.54
C ASP A 22 -0.58 7.14 8.85
N ALA A 23 -1.03 8.38 8.72
CA ALA A 23 -2.44 8.75 8.84
C ALA A 23 -3.29 8.10 7.73
N MET A 24 -2.83 8.13 6.47
CA MET A 24 -3.53 7.46 5.35
C MET A 24 -3.68 5.95 5.61
N VAL A 25 -2.58 5.27 5.97
CA VAL A 25 -2.58 3.83 6.26
C VAL A 25 -3.51 3.51 7.43
N GLY A 26 -3.46 4.31 8.50
CA GLY A 26 -4.35 4.18 9.65
C GLY A 26 -5.83 4.28 9.28
N LEU A 27 -6.20 5.26 8.46
CA LEU A 27 -7.58 5.45 8.00
C LEU A 27 -8.04 4.32 7.07
N VAL A 28 -7.18 3.85 6.16
CA VAL A 28 -7.49 2.69 5.30
C VAL A 28 -7.74 1.45 6.15
N ARG A 29 -6.85 1.14 7.11
CA ARG A 29 -7.01 -0.02 7.99
C ARG A 29 -8.29 0.10 8.82
N LEU A 30 -8.56 1.27 9.40
CA LEU A 30 -9.79 1.52 10.16
C LEU A 30 -11.06 1.29 9.32
N ALA A 31 -11.06 1.74 8.07
CA ALA A 31 -12.17 1.51 7.14
C ALA A 31 -12.33 0.01 6.82
N LEU A 32 -11.23 -0.69 6.52
CA LEU A 32 -11.24 -2.13 6.25
C LEU A 32 -11.70 -2.96 7.46
N GLU A 33 -11.27 -2.60 8.68
CA GLU A 33 -11.73 -3.21 9.94
C GLU A 33 -13.24 -3.05 10.12
N ARG A 34 -13.79 -1.89 9.75
CA ARG A 34 -15.24 -1.61 9.72
C ARG A 34 -15.95 -2.27 8.53
N ARG A 35 -15.22 -2.99 7.66
CA ARG A 35 -15.69 -3.55 6.38
C ARG A 35 -16.24 -2.51 5.40
N ASP A 36 -15.81 -1.26 5.56
CA ASP A 36 -16.14 -0.16 4.67
C ASP A 36 -15.08 -0.07 3.56
N HIS A 37 -15.19 -0.99 2.60
CA HIS A 37 -14.29 -1.01 1.44
C HIS A 37 -14.41 0.25 0.58
N ALA A 38 -15.55 0.94 0.60
CA ALA A 38 -15.73 2.19 -0.13
C ALA A 38 -14.85 3.29 0.48
N ALA A 39 -14.95 3.51 1.80
CA ALA A 39 -14.12 4.48 2.50
C ALA A 39 -12.62 4.15 2.41
N ALA A 40 -12.24 2.86 2.45
CA ALA A 40 -10.86 2.45 2.22
C ALA A 40 -10.40 2.81 0.79
N SER A 41 -11.26 2.61 -0.22
CA SER A 41 -10.92 2.85 -1.62
C SER A 41 -10.79 4.34 -1.97
N GLU A 42 -11.44 5.23 -1.21
CA GLU A 42 -11.30 6.68 -1.39
C GLU A 42 -9.85 7.15 -1.23
N TRP A 43 -9.04 6.43 -0.45
CA TRP A 43 -7.63 6.75 -0.23
C TRP A 43 -6.71 6.27 -1.35
N ILE A 44 -7.19 5.45 -2.30
CA ILE A 44 -6.33 4.95 -3.40
C ILE A 44 -5.82 6.10 -4.28
N SER A 45 -6.68 7.05 -4.66
CA SER A 45 -6.25 8.19 -5.49
C SER A 45 -5.29 9.12 -4.74
N PRO A 46 -5.59 9.58 -3.50
CA PRO A 46 -4.63 10.35 -2.69
C PRO A 46 -3.27 9.66 -2.53
N VAL A 47 -3.25 8.34 -2.31
CA VAL A 47 -2.01 7.57 -2.17
C VAL A 47 -1.20 7.50 -3.47
N LEU A 48 -1.88 7.47 -4.63
CA LEU A 48 -1.23 7.51 -5.94
C LEU A 48 -0.71 8.91 -6.29
N GLU A 49 -1.36 9.95 -5.77
CA GLU A 49 -0.97 11.36 -5.94
C GLU A 49 0.12 11.79 -4.95
N ALA A 50 0.20 11.14 -3.79
CA ALA A 50 1.23 11.40 -2.80
C ALA A 50 2.62 11.09 -3.37
N GLU A 51 3.57 12.01 -3.13
CA GLU A 51 4.97 11.83 -3.53
C GLU A 51 5.62 10.74 -2.68
N GLY A 52 5.56 9.49 -3.14
CA GLY A 52 6.34 8.43 -2.53
C GLY A 52 5.80 7.03 -2.77
N PRO A 53 6.58 6.10 -3.37
CA PRO A 53 6.18 4.70 -3.52
C PRO A 53 6.03 3.96 -2.17
N PHE A 54 6.51 4.57 -1.08
CA PHE A 54 6.29 4.10 0.29
C PHE A 54 4.79 4.06 0.65
N ALA A 55 4.05 5.15 0.39
CA ALA A 55 2.61 5.21 0.69
C ALA A 55 1.81 4.15 -0.05
N MET A 56 2.11 4.00 -1.35
CA MET A 56 1.51 2.97 -2.20
C MET A 56 1.77 1.58 -1.65
N THR A 57 3.00 1.29 -1.22
CA THR A 57 3.39 -0.01 -0.67
C THR A 57 2.68 -0.27 0.67
N ALA A 58 2.67 0.71 1.58
CA ALA A 58 2.05 0.56 2.90
C ALA A 58 0.53 0.35 2.81
N VAL A 59 -0.16 1.13 1.96
CA VAL A 59 -1.60 0.96 1.74
C VAL A 59 -1.91 -0.35 0.99
N ALA A 60 -1.05 -0.78 0.06
CA ALA A 60 -1.20 -2.08 -0.59
C ALA A 60 -1.16 -3.23 0.42
N LEU A 61 -0.23 -3.17 1.38
CA LEU A 61 -0.14 -4.16 2.45
C LEU A 61 -1.39 -4.17 3.33
N ALA A 62 -1.95 -3.00 3.64
CA ALA A 62 -3.23 -2.93 4.34
C ALA A 62 -4.34 -3.64 3.56
N PHE A 63 -4.51 -3.39 2.26
CA PHE A 63 -5.52 -4.11 1.47
C PHE A 63 -5.25 -5.63 1.41
N GLN A 64 -3.98 -6.04 1.29
CA GLN A 64 -3.59 -7.45 1.30
C GLN A 64 -3.95 -8.15 2.62
N ASP A 65 -3.67 -7.52 3.76
CA ASP A 65 -3.94 -8.08 5.09
C ASP A 65 -5.44 -8.32 5.33
N PHE A 66 -6.29 -7.51 4.70
CA PHE A 66 -7.75 -7.66 4.72
C PHE A 66 -8.30 -8.45 3.51
N GLY A 67 -7.44 -9.11 2.75
CA GLY A 67 -7.81 -10.06 1.70
C GLY A 67 -8.10 -9.45 0.33
N ASP A 68 -7.95 -8.14 0.14
CA ASP A 68 -8.05 -7.49 -1.18
C ASP A 68 -6.69 -7.42 -1.87
N GLU A 69 -6.25 -8.58 -2.34
CA GLU A 69 -5.00 -8.68 -3.09
C GLU A 69 -5.06 -7.97 -4.45
N SER A 70 -6.24 -7.76 -5.03
CA SER A 70 -6.36 -7.11 -6.34
C SER A 70 -5.97 -5.65 -6.25
N THR A 71 -6.47 -4.95 -5.22
CA THR A 71 -6.07 -3.57 -4.92
C THR A 71 -4.60 -3.50 -4.50
N ALA A 72 -4.14 -4.45 -3.69
CA ALA A 72 -2.73 -4.53 -3.28
C ALA A 72 -1.78 -4.63 -4.49
N VAL A 73 -2.07 -5.55 -5.43
CA VAL A 73 -1.24 -5.73 -6.64
C VAL A 73 -1.24 -4.47 -7.50
N ARG A 74 -2.38 -3.78 -7.65
CA ARG A 74 -2.46 -2.55 -8.43
C ARG A 74 -1.54 -1.47 -7.87
N LEU A 75 -1.57 -1.24 -6.56
CA LEU A 75 -0.72 -0.25 -5.89
C LEU A 75 0.77 -0.65 -5.96
N LEU A 76 1.10 -1.91 -5.66
CA LEU A 76 2.47 -2.42 -5.75
C LEU A 76 3.03 -2.33 -7.18
N THR A 77 2.19 -2.53 -8.20
CA THR A 77 2.61 -2.40 -9.61
C THR A 77 3.06 -0.98 -9.93
N VAL A 78 2.39 0.04 -9.38
CA VAL A 78 2.82 1.44 -9.56
C VAL A 78 4.14 1.68 -8.83
N ALA A 79 4.26 1.23 -7.57
CA ALA A 79 5.50 1.37 -6.80
C ALA A 79 6.71 0.64 -7.45
N VAL A 80 6.49 -0.53 -8.06
CA VAL A 80 7.49 -1.26 -8.86
C VAL A 80 7.92 -0.45 -10.09
N LYS A 81 6.98 0.21 -10.79
CA LYS A 81 7.32 1.10 -11.93
C LYS A 81 8.16 2.31 -11.51
N LEU A 82 8.01 2.75 -10.27
CA LEU A 82 8.85 3.79 -9.64
C LEU A 82 10.19 3.24 -9.11
N ASN A 83 10.53 1.97 -9.41
CA ASN A 83 11.74 1.27 -8.96
C ASN A 83 11.91 1.26 -7.44
N TYR A 84 10.83 1.20 -6.68
CA TYR A 84 10.91 1.11 -5.21
C TYR A 84 11.20 -0.32 -4.75
N PRO A 85 12.38 -0.61 -4.18
CA PRO A 85 12.80 -1.99 -3.92
C PRO A 85 11.82 -2.81 -3.06
N PRO A 86 11.25 -2.28 -1.95
CA PRO A 86 10.30 -3.04 -1.13
C PRO A 86 9.05 -3.49 -1.90
N ALA A 87 8.61 -2.73 -2.91
CA ALA A 87 7.43 -3.09 -3.69
C ALA A 87 7.65 -4.35 -4.54
N PHE A 88 8.88 -4.62 -5.00
CA PHE A 88 9.18 -5.83 -5.77
C PHE A 88 9.00 -7.08 -4.94
N ASP A 89 9.51 -7.09 -3.70
CA ASP A 89 9.43 -8.26 -2.82
C ASP A 89 7.98 -8.58 -2.44
N HIS A 90 7.19 -7.55 -2.12
CA HIS A 90 5.77 -7.72 -1.82
C HIS A 90 4.97 -8.20 -3.04
N ALA A 91 5.19 -7.61 -4.23
CA ALA A 91 4.53 -8.07 -5.45
C ALA A 91 4.91 -9.51 -5.81
N ALA A 92 6.19 -9.88 -5.66
CA ALA A 92 6.66 -11.23 -5.88
C ALA A 92 6.00 -12.23 -4.93
N ALA A 93 5.85 -11.88 -3.65
CA ALA A 93 5.17 -12.73 -2.67
C ALA A 93 3.70 -12.97 -3.02
N ILE A 94 2.98 -11.96 -3.53
CA ILE A 94 1.60 -12.15 -4.01
C ILE A 94 1.57 -13.06 -5.23
N PHE A 95 2.46 -12.86 -6.21
CA PHE A 95 2.51 -13.68 -7.41
C PHE A 95 2.86 -15.14 -7.12
N ASP A 96 3.76 -15.42 -6.18
CA ASP A 96 4.04 -16.78 -5.74
C ASP A 96 2.81 -17.47 -5.13
N ARG A 97 2.08 -16.77 -4.25
CA ARG A 97 0.85 -17.32 -3.65
C ARG A 97 -0.22 -17.61 -4.71
N ARG A 98 -0.18 -16.91 -5.84
CA ARG A 98 -1.06 -17.14 -7.01
C ARG A 98 -0.51 -18.17 -8.01
N GLY A 99 0.61 -18.83 -7.71
CA GLY A 99 1.24 -19.82 -8.61
C GLY A 99 1.97 -19.19 -9.81
N ARG A 100 2.16 -17.87 -9.83
CA ARG A 100 2.82 -17.12 -10.91
C ARG A 100 4.33 -17.02 -10.66
N HIS A 101 4.98 -18.16 -10.49
CA HIS A 101 6.38 -18.24 -10.03
C HIS A 101 7.38 -17.53 -10.93
N SER A 102 7.21 -17.61 -12.26
CA SER A 102 8.11 -16.93 -13.20
C SER A 102 8.10 -15.41 -13.01
N GLU A 103 6.94 -14.83 -12.71
CA GLU A 103 6.81 -13.38 -12.47
C GLU A 103 7.38 -12.99 -11.12
N ALA A 104 7.19 -13.81 -10.09
CA ALA A 104 7.81 -13.61 -8.80
C ALA A 104 9.35 -13.65 -8.89
N THR A 105 9.91 -14.62 -9.61
CA THR A 105 11.36 -14.70 -9.84
C THR A 105 11.89 -13.49 -10.61
N ALA A 106 11.20 -13.05 -11.66
CA ALA A 106 11.60 -11.87 -12.42
C ALA A 106 11.62 -10.60 -11.54
N LEU A 107 10.61 -10.41 -10.69
CA LEU A 107 10.56 -9.28 -9.75
C LEU A 107 11.71 -9.31 -8.74
N ARG A 108 12.01 -10.47 -8.15
CA ARG A 108 13.14 -10.63 -7.21
C ARG A 108 14.48 -10.37 -7.87
N GLY A 109 14.67 -10.82 -9.10
CA GLY A 109 15.87 -10.53 -9.89
C GLY A 109 16.07 -9.02 -10.05
N ARG A 110 15.03 -8.29 -10.47
CA ARG A 110 15.08 -6.83 -10.58
C ARG A 110 15.33 -6.13 -9.25
N ALA A 111 14.75 -6.62 -8.15
CA ALA A 111 15.00 -6.07 -6.82
C ALA A 111 16.47 -6.21 -6.42
N GLN A 112 17.10 -7.33 -6.76
CA GLN A 112 18.51 -7.58 -6.51
C GLN A 112 19.40 -6.66 -7.35
N GLU A 113 19.13 -6.55 -8.65
CA GLU A 113 19.86 -5.65 -9.56
C GLU A 113 19.85 -4.20 -9.07
N ILE A 114 18.69 -3.70 -8.61
CA ILE A 114 18.57 -2.34 -8.06
C ILE A 114 19.41 -2.19 -6.79
N ARG A 115 19.33 -3.16 -5.86
CA ARG A 115 20.11 -3.13 -4.62
C ARG A 115 21.62 -3.09 -4.89
N GLU A 116 22.08 -3.87 -5.86
CA GLU A 116 23.48 -3.90 -6.28
C GLU A 116 23.93 -2.61 -6.96
N ALA A 117 23.06 -1.95 -7.72
CA ALA A 117 23.38 -0.68 -8.38
C ALA A 117 23.45 0.53 -7.42
N THR A 118 22.84 0.41 -6.23
CA THR A 118 22.74 1.50 -5.24
C THR A 118 23.64 1.34 -4.01
N GLY A 119 24.32 0.19 -3.87
CA GLY A 119 25.26 -0.12 -2.78
C GLY A 119 26.71 0.13 -3.16
#